data_AF-A0A8R1EEE0-F1
#
_entry.id   AF-A0A8R1EEE0-F1
#
_cell.length_a   1.000
_cell.length_b   1.000
_cell.length_c   1.000
_cell.angle_alpha   90.00
_cell.angle_beta   90.00
_cell.angle_gamma   90.00
#
_symmetry.space_group_name_H-M   'P 1'
#
loop_
_entity.id
_entity.type
_entity.pdbx_description
1 polymer ?
#
loop_
_entity_poly.entity_id
_entity_poly.type
_entity_poly.pdbx_seq_one_letter_code
_entity_poly.pdbx_strand_id
1 'polypeptide(L)'
;MIDKSQRAVIELLPDNSDDREQDIKDQAKINDLAKKYKFPIPSNVFRHKCSAKTRPLKIQFKSKSDRDDFLRTFNRDIRHSEFADFSRKPRARRDLTLDELATLRTSRKTIYDRNKEAGKSLFHSL
;
A
#
# COMPACT_ATOMS: atom_id res chain seq x y z
N MET A 1 -3.03 4.08 -20.66
CA MET A 1 -2.50 4.76 -19.46
C MET A 1 -3.09 4.07 -18.24
N ILE A 2 -2.28 3.46 -17.37
CA ILE A 2 -2.82 2.70 -16.22
C ILE A 2 -3.37 3.71 -15.19
N ASP A 3 -4.65 3.58 -14.86
CA ASP A 3 -5.30 4.46 -13.88
C ASP A 3 -4.77 4.17 -12.47
N LYS A 4 -4.00 5.13 -11.93
CA LYS A 4 -3.47 5.10 -10.57
C LYS A 4 -4.59 5.07 -9.52
N SER A 5 -5.77 5.59 -9.83
CA SER A 5 -6.91 5.61 -8.92
C SER A 5 -7.37 4.19 -8.51
N GLN A 6 -7.11 3.21 -9.37
CA GLN A 6 -7.44 1.80 -9.19
C GLN A 6 -6.26 0.98 -8.61
N ARG A 7 -5.19 1.65 -8.16
CA ARG A 7 -3.97 0.98 -7.72
C ARG A 7 -3.65 1.22 -6.24
N ALA A 8 -3.12 0.18 -5.62
CA ALA A 8 -2.54 0.23 -4.29
C ALA A 8 -1.03 -0.06 -4.32
N VAL A 9 -0.35 0.34 -3.26
CA VAL A 9 1.06 0.04 -2.99
C VAL A 9 1.13 -0.68 -1.65
N ILE A 10 1.81 -1.82 -1.60
CA ILE A 10 2.26 -2.44 -0.36
C ILE A 10 3.71 -2.05 -0.12
N GLU A 11 3.97 -1.50 1.06
CA GLU A 11 5.30 -1.15 1.54
C GLU A 11 5.78 -2.16 2.57
N LEU A 12 7.10 -2.27 2.70
CA LEU A 12 7.79 -3.15 3.67
C LEU A 12 7.58 -4.65 3.43
N LEU A 13 7.07 -5.03 2.25
CA LEU A 13 7.07 -6.42 1.84
C LEU A 13 8.49 -6.80 1.37
N PRO A 14 9.10 -7.88 1.91
CA PRO A 14 10.44 -8.31 1.51
C PRO A 14 10.57 -8.43 0.00
N ASP A 15 11.71 -8.02 -0.53
CA ASP A 15 12.00 -7.96 -1.95
C ASP A 15 13.43 -8.45 -2.16
N ASN A 16 13.62 -9.25 -3.21
CA ASN A 16 14.93 -9.62 -3.73
C ASN A 16 14.95 -9.29 -5.22
N SER A 17 15.75 -8.29 -5.61
CA SER A 17 15.88 -7.88 -7.01
C SER A 17 16.58 -8.91 -7.89
N ASP A 18 17.37 -9.80 -7.29
CA ASP A 18 18.12 -10.82 -8.01
C ASP A 18 17.30 -12.11 -8.20
N ASP A 19 16.17 -12.24 -7.50
CA ASP A 19 15.23 -13.35 -7.65
C ASP A 19 14.31 -13.11 -8.86
N ARG A 20 14.52 -13.90 -9.92
CA ARG A 20 13.72 -13.84 -11.15
C ARG A 20 12.27 -14.27 -10.96
N GLU A 21 11.95 -14.98 -9.88
CA GLU A 21 10.61 -15.44 -9.57
C GLU A 21 9.89 -14.54 -8.55
N GLN A 22 10.51 -13.44 -8.10
CA GLN A 22 9.97 -12.55 -7.08
C GLN A 22 8.53 -12.10 -7.40
N ASP A 23 8.28 -11.64 -8.62
CA ASP A 23 6.95 -11.17 -9.05
C ASP A 23 5.91 -12.31 -9.05
N ILE A 24 6.31 -13.55 -9.41
CA ILE A 24 5.43 -14.73 -9.40
C ILE A 24 5.05 -15.09 -7.96
N LYS A 25 6.04 -15.10 -7.05
CA LYS A 25 5.83 -15.38 -5.62
C LYS A 25 4.94 -14.33 -4.98
N ASP A 26 5.16 -13.05 -5.30
CA ASP A 26 4.32 -11.95 -4.83
C ASP A 26 2.88 -12.09 -5.34
N GLN A 27 2.69 -12.35 -6.64
CA GLN A 27 1.36 -12.57 -7.23
C GLN A 27 0.63 -13.75 -6.58
N ALA A 28 1.31 -14.87 -6.36
CA ALA A 28 0.74 -16.04 -5.68
C ALA A 28 0.31 -15.70 -4.26
N LYS A 29 1.19 -15.07 -3.47
CA LYS A 29 0.90 -14.67 -2.08
C LYS A 29 -0.30 -13.72 -2.01
N ILE A 30 -0.38 -12.73 -2.88
CA ILE A 30 -1.51 -11.79 -2.89
C ILE A 30 -2.81 -12.49 -3.29
N ASN A 31 -2.78 -13.42 -4.24
CA ASN A 31 -3.96 -14.20 -4.64
C ASN A 31 -4.46 -15.11 -3.50
N ASP A 32 -3.56 -15.72 -2.74
CA ASP A 32 -3.93 -16.55 -1.59
C ASP A 32 -4.55 -15.71 -0.48
N LEU A 33 -3.99 -14.52 -0.20
CA LEU A 33 -4.60 -13.56 0.71
C LEU A 33 -5.98 -13.10 0.21
N ALA A 34 -6.13 -12.86 -1.10
CA ALA A 34 -7.40 -12.45 -1.70
C ALA A 34 -8.50 -13.49 -1.46
N LYS A 35 -8.19 -14.77 -1.70
CA LYS A 35 -9.11 -15.89 -1.44
C LYS A 35 -9.44 -16.02 0.05
N LYS A 36 -8.42 -15.99 0.90
CA LYS A 36 -8.57 -16.19 2.36
C LYS A 36 -9.35 -15.08 3.04
N TYR A 37 -9.07 -13.83 2.67
CA TYR A 37 -9.68 -12.63 3.28
C TYR A 37 -10.81 -12.04 2.43
N LYS A 38 -11.20 -12.71 1.34
CA LYS A 38 -12.35 -12.36 0.49
C LYS A 38 -12.33 -10.93 -0.06
N PHE A 39 -11.15 -10.42 -0.41
CA PHE A 39 -11.05 -9.17 -1.17
C PHE A 39 -10.88 -9.47 -2.67
N PRO A 40 -11.16 -8.50 -3.57
CA PRO A 40 -11.10 -8.73 -5.01
C PRO A 40 -9.74 -9.21 -5.50
N ILE A 41 -9.70 -10.15 -6.44
CA ILE A 41 -8.45 -10.60 -7.06
C ILE A 41 -7.88 -9.45 -7.90
N PRO A 42 -6.62 -9.04 -7.68
CA PRO A 42 -6.01 -7.97 -8.46
C PRO A 42 -5.82 -8.39 -9.92
N SER A 43 -5.93 -7.42 -10.84
CA SER A 43 -5.67 -7.63 -12.26
C SER A 43 -4.19 -7.70 -12.59
N ASN A 44 -3.32 -7.12 -11.75
CA ASN A 44 -1.87 -7.20 -11.90
C ASN A 44 -1.16 -6.96 -10.55
N VAL A 45 -0.06 -7.67 -10.31
CA VAL A 45 0.82 -7.50 -9.15
C VAL A 45 2.26 -7.47 -9.64
N PHE A 46 3.01 -6.41 -9.31
CA PHE A 46 4.38 -6.24 -9.81
C PHE A 46 5.22 -5.33 -8.92
N ARG A 47 6.54 -5.56 -8.87
CA ARG A 47 7.47 -4.65 -8.19
C ARG A 47 7.70 -3.37 -9.00
N HIS A 48 7.67 -2.22 -8.33
CA HIS A 48 8.04 -0.97 -8.97
C HIS A 48 9.53 -0.99 -9.32
N LYS A 49 9.87 -0.74 -10.58
CA LYS A 49 11.26 -0.63 -11.02
C LYS A 49 11.88 0.67 -10.48
N CYS A 50 12.65 0.56 -9.40
CA CYS A 50 13.42 1.65 -8.81
C CYS A 50 14.71 1.11 -8.15
N SER A 51 15.59 2.02 -7.73
CA SER A 51 16.87 1.69 -7.05
C SER A 51 16.73 1.44 -5.55
N ALA A 52 15.51 1.39 -5.01
CA ALA A 52 15.29 1.14 -3.60
C ALA A 52 15.65 -0.31 -3.24
N LYS A 53 16.29 -0.50 -2.08
CA LYS A 53 16.64 -1.83 -1.54
C LYS A 53 15.43 -2.76 -1.39
N THR A 54 14.27 -2.21 -1.08
CA THR A 54 13.01 -2.93 -1.02
C THR A 54 12.01 -2.23 -1.92
N ARG A 55 11.87 -2.71 -3.16
CA ARG A 55 11.00 -2.10 -4.15
C ARG A 55 9.54 -2.25 -3.72
N PRO A 56 8.74 -1.17 -3.73
CA PRO A 56 7.33 -1.26 -3.37
C PRO A 56 6.58 -2.21 -4.31
N LEU A 57 5.68 -3.01 -3.76
CA LEU A 57 4.80 -3.87 -4.56
C LEU A 57 3.57 -3.07 -4.99
N LYS A 58 3.33 -3.01 -6.30
CA LYS A 58 2.15 -2.36 -6.88
C LYS A 58 1.08 -3.38 -7.20
N ILE A 59 -0.15 -3.06 -6.84
CA ILE A 59 -1.31 -3.92 -7.04
C ILE A 59 -2.39 -3.15 -7.79
N GLN A 60 -2.72 -3.62 -8.98
CA GLN A 60 -3.76 -3.06 -9.84
C GLN A 60 -5.07 -3.81 -9.66
N PHE A 61 -6.18 -3.07 -9.57
CA PHE A 61 -7.52 -3.63 -9.56
C PHE A 61 -8.31 -3.20 -10.80
N LYS A 62 -9.49 -3.78 -11.00
CA LYS A 62 -10.42 -3.44 -12.09
C LYS A 62 -11.17 -2.15 -11.81
N SER A 63 -11.38 -1.82 -10.54
CA SER A 63 -12.12 -0.62 -10.13
C SER A 63 -11.49 0.06 -8.91
N LYS A 64 -11.86 1.33 -8.71
CA LYS A 64 -11.49 2.08 -7.50
C LYS A 64 -12.11 1.47 -6.25
N SER A 65 -13.35 0.97 -6.36
CA SER A 65 -14.06 0.29 -5.27
C SER A 65 -13.28 -0.93 -4.80
N ASP A 66 -12.86 -1.78 -5.74
CA ASP A 66 -12.10 -2.99 -5.44
C ASP A 66 -10.79 -2.67 -4.70
N ARG A 67 -10.12 -1.61 -5.15
CA ARG A 67 -8.90 -1.12 -4.52
C ARG A 67 -9.14 -0.59 -3.10
N ASP A 68 -10.23 0.14 -2.88
CA ASP A 68 -10.62 0.62 -1.55
C ASP A 68 -11.00 -0.55 -0.61
N ASP A 69 -11.67 -1.57 -1.13
CA ASP A 69 -11.99 -2.80 -0.38
C ASP A 69 -10.74 -3.58 0.02
N PHE A 70 -9.80 -3.72 -0.90
CA PHE A 70 -8.47 -4.27 -0.60
C PHE A 70 -7.77 -3.48 0.50
N LEU A 71 -7.68 -2.15 0.38
CA LEU A 71 -6.96 -1.33 1.37
C LEU A 71 -7.55 -1.44 2.78
N ARG A 72 -8.88 -1.46 2.89
CA ARG A 72 -9.59 -1.65 4.15
C ARG A 72 -9.27 -3.03 4.74
N THR A 73 -9.44 -4.08 3.94
CA THR A 73 -9.24 -5.47 4.37
C THR A 73 -7.78 -5.73 4.75
N PHE A 74 -6.83 -5.27 3.93
CA PHE A 74 -5.40 -5.50 4.15
C PHE A 74 -4.90 -4.88 5.46
N ASN A 75 -5.30 -3.64 5.73
CA ASN A 75 -4.83 -2.94 6.91
C ASN A 75 -5.57 -3.39 8.19
N ARG A 76 -6.88 -3.61 8.11
CA ARG A 76 -7.74 -3.92 9.28
C ARG A 76 -7.85 -5.41 9.58
N ASP A 77 -8.09 -6.23 8.56
CA ASP A 77 -8.60 -7.59 8.73
C ASP A 77 -7.49 -8.66 8.56
N ILE A 78 -6.49 -8.40 7.71
CA ILE A 78 -5.35 -9.32 7.54
C ILE A 78 -4.54 -9.38 8.84
N ARG A 79 -4.40 -10.59 9.38
CA ARG A 79 -3.72 -10.83 10.65
C ARG A 79 -2.21 -10.63 10.53
N HIS A 80 -1.58 -10.23 11.63
CA HIS A 80 -0.11 -10.14 11.71
C HIS A 80 0.58 -11.49 11.45
N SER A 81 -0.07 -12.60 11.79
CA SER A 81 0.44 -13.95 11.58
C SER A 81 0.69 -14.31 10.11
N GLU A 82 0.02 -13.68 9.14
CA GLU A 82 0.32 -13.87 7.70
C GLU A 82 1.71 -13.34 7.30
N PHE A 83 2.31 -12.57 8.20
CA PHE A 83 3.58 -11.87 8.03
C PHE A 83 4.49 -12.10 9.25
N ALA A 84 4.32 -13.22 9.96
CA ALA A 84 5.07 -13.52 11.18
C ALA A 84 6.59 -13.55 10.94
N ASP A 85 7.01 -14.00 9.76
CA ASP A 85 8.42 -14.05 9.36
C ASP A 85 9.03 -12.66 9.07
N PHE A 86 8.22 -11.60 9.09
CA PHE A 86 8.65 -10.25 8.75
C PHE A 86 8.84 -9.44 10.02
N SER A 87 9.90 -8.62 10.06
CA SER A 87 10.20 -7.75 11.20
C SER A 87 9.06 -6.78 11.53
N ARG A 88 8.27 -6.40 10.52
CA ARG A 88 7.08 -5.55 10.64
C ARG A 88 6.01 -6.00 9.66
N LYS A 89 4.74 -5.85 10.07
CA LYS A 89 3.59 -6.06 9.18
C LYS A 89 3.67 -5.06 7.99
N PRO A 90 3.61 -5.53 6.74
CA PRO A 90 3.49 -4.65 5.58
C PRO A 90 2.26 -3.75 5.67
N ARG A 91 2.36 -2.54 5.12
CA ARG A 91 1.24 -1.58 5.06
C ARG A 91 0.82 -1.36 3.64
N ALA A 92 -0.49 -1.29 3.40
CA ALA A 92 -1.04 -0.97 2.10
C ALA A 92 -1.59 0.47 2.06
N ARG A 93 -1.32 1.20 0.99
CA ARG A 93 -1.80 2.57 0.76
C ARG A 93 -2.16 2.80 -0.70
N ARG A 94 -2.80 3.95 -0.99
CA ARG A 94 -3.11 4.39 -2.37
C ARG A 94 -1.82 4.69 -3.14
N ASP A 95 -1.77 4.37 -4.45
CA ASP A 95 -0.71 4.85 -5.35
C ASP A 95 -1.06 6.26 -5.81
N LEU A 96 -0.69 7.27 -5.02
CA LEU A 96 -0.99 8.66 -5.31
C LEU A 96 -0.20 9.18 -6.53
N THR A 97 -0.78 10.13 -7.25
CA THR A 97 -0.04 11.01 -8.17
C THR A 97 0.85 11.97 -7.38
N LEU A 98 1.77 12.65 -8.07
CA LEU A 98 2.60 13.67 -7.42
C LEU A 98 1.74 14.84 -6.93
N ASP A 99 0.72 15.23 -7.71
CA ASP A 99 -0.21 16.30 -7.33
C ASP A 99 -1.06 15.92 -6.13
N GLU A 100 -1.63 14.70 -6.11
CA GLU A 100 -2.38 14.19 -4.97
C GLU A 100 -1.51 14.12 -3.71
N LEU A 101 -0.24 13.73 -3.86
CA LEU A 101 0.72 13.70 -2.76
C LEU A 101 1.06 15.12 -2.27
N ALA A 102 1.21 16.08 -3.17
CA ALA A 102 1.44 17.48 -2.82
C ALA A 102 0.24 18.05 -2.06
N THR A 103 -0.99 17.83 -2.55
CA THR A 103 -2.22 18.20 -1.85
C THR A 103 -2.28 17.58 -0.45
N LEU A 104 -2.01 16.28 -0.33
CA LEU A 104 -2.03 15.59 0.96
C LEU A 104 -1.01 16.19 1.95
N ARG A 105 0.21 16.49 1.49
CA ARG A 105 1.26 17.12 2.31
C ARG A 105 0.83 18.50 2.79
N THR A 106 0.28 19.33 1.90
CA THR A 106 -0.23 20.66 2.24
C THR A 106 -1.35 20.55 3.26
N SER A 107 -2.35 19.68 3.05
CA SER A 107 -3.44 19.48 4.00
C SER A 107 -2.95 19.01 5.36
N ARG A 108 -2.01 18.06 5.42
CA ARG A 108 -1.41 17.59 6.67
C ARG A 108 -0.69 18.70 7.42
N LYS A 109 0.10 19.51 6.70
CA LYS A 109 0.82 20.66 7.28
C LYS A 109 -0.17 21.67 7.87
N THR A 110 -1.22 22.04 7.13
CA THR A 110 -2.24 22.98 7.62
C THR A 110 -2.94 22.46 8.88
N ILE A 111 -3.29 21.18 8.93
CA ILE A 111 -3.90 20.58 10.13
C ILE A 111 -2.92 20.59 11.31
N TYR A 112 -1.65 20.23 11.07
CA TYR A 112 -0.61 20.25 12.08
C TYR A 112 -0.43 21.65 12.68
N ASP A 113 -0.27 22.66 11.84
CA ASP A 113 -0.06 24.04 12.26
C ASP A 113 -1.25 24.55 13.10
N ARG A 114 -2.49 24.29 12.64
CA ARG A 114 -3.71 24.64 13.40
C ARG A 114 -3.83 23.89 14.73
N ASN A 115 -3.47 22.61 14.78
CA ASN A 115 -3.50 21.85 16.02
C ASN A 115 -2.46 22.37 17.02
N LYS A 116 -1.28 22.76 16.53
CA LYS A 116 -0.23 23.38 17.33
C LYS A 116 -0.68 24.72 17.91
N GLU A 117 -1.29 25.59 17.09
CA GLU A 117 -1.86 26.87 17.54
C GLU A 117 -2.98 26.67 18.58
N ALA A 118 -3.80 25.64 18.41
CA ALA A 118 -4.89 25.31 19.35
C ALA A 118 -4.43 24.54 20.60
N GLY A 119 -3.13 24.30 20.80
CA GLY A 119 -2.59 23.54 21.94
C GLY A 119 -2.98 22.05 21.94
N LYS A 120 -3.38 21.49 20.80
CA LYS A 120 -3.80 20.09 20.66
C LYS A 120 -2.59 19.19 20.38
N SER A 121 -2.56 18.01 20.99
CA SER A 121 -1.51 16.99 20.80
C SER A 121 -1.81 15.96 19.70
N LEU A 122 -2.89 16.16 18.92
CA LEU A 122 -3.26 15.29 17.80
C LEU A 122 -2.45 15.66 16.55
N PHE A 123 -1.27 15.08 16.40
CA PHE A 123 -0.44 15.26 15.21
C PHE A 123 -0.62 14.08 14.26
N HIS A 124 -1.07 14.35 13.02
CA HIS A 124 -0.98 13.35 11.97
C HIS A 124 0.49 13.27 11.53
N SER A 125 1.09 12.08 11.58
CA SER A 125 2.48 11.88 11.12
C SER A 125 2.62 12.33 9.66
N LEU A 126 3.58 13.23 9.41
CA LEU A 126 3.92 13.76 8.08
C LEU A 126 4.25 12.64 7.09
#